data_AF-A0A3N0WZW0-F1
#
_entry.id   AF-A0A3N0WZW0-F1
#
_cell.length_a   1.000
_cell.length_b   1.000
_cell.length_c   1.000
_cell.angle_alpha   90.00
_cell.angle_beta   90.00
_cell.angle_gamma   90.00
#
_symmetry.space_group_name_H-M   'P 1'
#
loop_
_entity.id
_entity.type
_entity.pdbx_description
1 polymer ?
#
loop_
_entity_poly.entity_id
_entity_poly.type
_entity_poly.pdbx_seq_one_letter_code
_entity_poly.pdbx_strand_id
1 'polypeptide(L)'
;MLYPTEIWKEYPLNLENDSQYRVEVSNFGRVKTYNKNRPDGGLIKGSLQGGYPIVRFTLFKERPAYVVEKIAALNELIYFLEDSRRTLVKKKVKSPEEIAEIEELKNRRLSIIAKRKKYISKTDRARQIFCHFLIHRAVAELFLDKPADAELVIHKDFNKENNHASNLQWATKEEAFARFAHHPHYKKRRENDDDFGQERKRYGNEKLSVENVLYIKEKLTQGKTLRELAHQFKVSDMQIHRIKTGENWKKVKTLKEIKNEKKKK
;
A
#
# COMPACT_ATOMS: atom_id res chain seq x y z
N MET A 1 -4.72 -15.06 -21.78
CA MET A 1 -6.07 -15.03 -22.37
C MET A 1 -6.23 -13.67 -23.04
N LEU A 2 -6.70 -13.65 -24.30
CA LEU A 2 -7.07 -12.43 -25.01
C LEU A 2 -8.53 -12.14 -24.67
N TYR A 3 -8.83 -10.96 -24.13
CA TYR A 3 -10.22 -10.54 -23.94
C TYR A 3 -10.66 -9.85 -25.22
N PRO A 4 -11.64 -10.38 -25.97
CA PRO A 4 -12.06 -9.81 -27.27
C PRO A 4 -12.62 -8.38 -27.16
N THR A 5 -12.94 -7.93 -25.95
CA THR A 5 -13.42 -6.58 -25.64
C THR A 5 -12.37 -5.71 -24.91
N GLU A 6 -11.09 -6.09 -24.96
CA GLU A 6 -10.00 -5.32 -24.36
C GLU A 6 -9.70 -4.07 -25.19
N ILE A 7 -9.93 -2.91 -24.59
CA ILE A 7 -9.65 -1.60 -25.18
C ILE A 7 -8.48 -0.99 -24.42
N TRP A 8 -7.50 -0.47 -25.16
CA TRP A 8 -6.32 0.20 -24.62
C TRP A 8 -6.45 1.70 -24.83
N LYS A 9 -6.16 2.49 -23.79
CA LYS A 9 -6.09 3.96 -23.87
C LYS A 9 -4.78 4.44 -23.27
N GLU A 10 -4.24 5.51 -23.85
CA GLU A 10 -3.04 6.16 -23.35
C GLU A 10 -3.32 6.87 -22.02
N TYR A 11 -2.49 6.61 -21.01
CA TYR A 11 -2.58 7.27 -19.71
C TYR A 11 -1.71 8.54 -19.71
N PRO A 12 -2.28 9.72 -19.39
CA PRO A 12 -1.54 10.96 -19.41
C PRO A 12 -0.53 11.01 -18.26
N LEU A 13 0.76 10.79 -18.57
CA LEU A 13 1.83 10.87 -17.57
C LEU A 13 2.25 12.31 -17.23
N ASN A 14 1.63 13.32 -17.88
CA ASN A 14 1.94 14.75 -17.70
C ASN A 14 3.45 15.04 -17.77
N LEU A 15 4.13 14.40 -18.72
CA LEU A 15 5.56 14.60 -18.96
C LEU A 15 5.75 15.82 -19.87
N GLU A 16 6.90 16.51 -19.73
CA GLU A 16 7.32 17.54 -20.69
C GLU A 16 7.39 16.94 -22.12
N ASN A 17 6.96 17.73 -23.12
CA ASN A 17 6.46 17.35 -24.47
C ASN A 17 7.33 16.47 -25.39
N ASP A 18 8.50 15.97 -24.96
CA ASP A 18 9.43 15.21 -25.83
C ASP A 18 9.77 13.80 -25.32
N SER A 19 9.02 13.31 -24.34
CA SER A 19 9.22 11.97 -23.82
C SER A 19 8.67 10.91 -24.77
N GLN A 20 9.55 10.11 -25.41
CA GLN A 20 9.19 8.89 -26.15
C GLN A 20 8.58 7.78 -25.27
N TYR A 21 8.42 8.03 -23.98
CA TYR A 21 7.74 7.11 -23.06
C TYR A 21 6.25 7.34 -23.08
N ARG A 22 5.52 6.30 -23.49
CA ARG A 22 4.06 6.23 -23.40
C ARG A 22 3.65 5.08 -22.50
N VAL A 23 2.53 5.25 -21.82
CA VAL A 23 1.87 4.19 -21.06
C VAL A 23 0.45 4.04 -21.55
N GLU A 24 0.03 2.80 -21.74
CA GLU A 24 -1.37 2.48 -22.02
C GLU A 24 -1.93 1.59 -20.93
N VAL A 25 -3.18 1.84 -20.59
CA VAL A 25 -3.94 1.08 -19.62
C VAL A 25 -5.16 0.50 -20.32
N SER A 26 -5.43 -0.78 -20.09
CA SER A 26 -6.62 -1.43 -20.63
C SER A 26 -7.81 -1.28 -19.71
N ASN A 27 -9.03 -1.42 -20.25
CA ASN A 27 -10.26 -1.50 -19.47
C ASN A 27 -10.31 -2.71 -18.50
N PHE A 28 -9.37 -3.65 -18.59
CA PHE A 28 -9.19 -4.77 -17.65
C PHE A 28 -8.14 -4.46 -16.56
N GLY A 29 -7.57 -3.26 -16.56
CA GLY A 29 -6.52 -2.86 -15.61
C GLY A 29 -5.14 -3.44 -15.92
N ARG A 30 -4.88 -3.84 -17.18
CA ARG A 30 -3.53 -4.23 -17.62
C ARG A 30 -2.78 -2.99 -18.09
N VAL A 31 -1.46 -3.01 -17.95
CA VAL A 31 -0.63 -1.85 -18.26
C VAL A 31 0.49 -2.24 -19.23
N LYS A 32 0.66 -1.44 -20.29
CA LYS A 32 1.75 -1.51 -21.25
C LYS A 32 2.60 -0.24 -21.18
N THR A 33 3.91 -0.42 -21.30
CA THR A 33 4.88 0.68 -21.39
C THR A 33 5.57 0.63 -22.74
N TYR A 34 5.76 1.79 -23.35
CA TYR A 34 6.43 1.95 -24.63
C TYR A 34 7.68 2.80 -24.42
N ASN A 35 8.78 2.43 -25.10
CA ASN A 35 10.01 3.19 -25.11
C ASN A 35 10.81 2.91 -26.40
N LYS A 36 11.91 3.63 -26.62
CA LYS A 36 12.77 3.47 -27.80
C LYS A 36 13.24 2.03 -28.06
N ASN A 37 13.44 1.23 -27.01
CA ASN A 37 13.89 -0.16 -27.12
C ASN A 37 12.74 -1.17 -27.24
N ARG A 38 11.49 -0.73 -27.01
CA ARG A 38 10.27 -1.54 -27.06
C ARG A 38 9.13 -0.74 -27.71
N PRO A 39 9.19 -0.53 -29.05
CA PRO A 39 8.16 0.20 -29.77
C PRO A 39 6.81 -0.51 -29.79
N ASP A 40 6.77 -1.84 -29.70
CA ASP A 40 5.53 -2.64 -29.70
C ASP A 40 4.86 -2.74 -28.32
N GLY A 41 5.49 -2.14 -27.29
CA GLY A 41 4.99 -2.12 -25.93
C GLY A 41 5.34 -3.37 -25.11
N GLY A 42 5.71 -3.16 -23.85
CA GLY A 42 5.94 -4.22 -22.88
C GLY A 42 4.88 -4.21 -21.79
N LEU A 43 4.22 -5.36 -21.57
CA LEU A 43 3.36 -5.55 -20.41
C LEU A 43 4.18 -5.45 -19.13
N ILE A 44 3.69 -4.65 -18.19
CA ILE A 44 4.31 -4.49 -16.88
C ILE A 44 3.37 -4.96 -15.77
N LYS A 45 3.95 -5.59 -14.76
CA LYS A 45 3.25 -5.93 -13.53
C LYS A 45 3.54 -4.87 -12.49
N GLY A 46 2.49 -4.42 -11.81
CA GLY A 46 2.59 -3.54 -10.65
C GLY A 46 2.98 -4.29 -9.38
N SER A 47 3.05 -3.55 -8.30
CA SER A 47 3.10 -4.06 -6.93
C SER A 47 1.81 -3.66 -6.21
N LEU A 48 1.67 -3.99 -4.92
CA LEU A 48 0.51 -3.59 -4.11
C LEU A 48 0.88 -2.42 -3.18
N GLN A 49 -0.05 -1.49 -2.97
CA GLN A 49 0.00 -0.46 -1.93
C GLN A 49 -1.35 -0.39 -1.22
N GLY A 50 -1.39 -0.69 0.07
CA GLY A 50 -2.66 -0.74 0.81
C GLY A 50 -3.65 -1.78 0.25
N GLY A 51 -3.15 -2.82 -0.41
CA GLY A 51 -3.92 -3.84 -1.13
C GLY A 51 -4.36 -3.44 -2.55
N TYR A 52 -4.03 -2.24 -3.03
CA TYR A 52 -4.35 -1.80 -4.38
C TYR A 52 -3.18 -1.99 -5.35
N PRO A 53 -3.40 -2.51 -6.57
CA PRO A 53 -2.38 -2.56 -7.61
C PRO A 53 -1.91 -1.16 -8.02
N ILE A 54 -0.59 -0.97 -7.99
CA ILE A 54 0.10 0.27 -8.34
C ILE A 54 1.27 -0.01 -9.27
N VAL A 55 1.40 0.84 -10.29
CA VAL A 55 2.56 0.85 -11.17
C VAL A 55 3.52 1.93 -10.70
N ARG A 56 4.81 1.60 -10.62
CA ARG A 56 5.90 2.53 -10.32
C ARG A 56 7.03 2.32 -11.29
N PHE A 57 7.53 3.40 -11.87
CA PHE A 57 8.72 3.37 -12.72
C PHE A 57 9.41 4.73 -12.70
N THR A 58 10.69 4.71 -13.04
CA THR A 58 11.50 5.92 -13.13
C THR A 58 11.73 6.23 -14.59
N LEU A 59 11.36 7.44 -15.00
CA LEU A 59 11.75 8.02 -16.28
C LEU A 59 12.95 8.93 -16.08
N PHE A 60 13.56 9.35 -17.19
CA PHE A 60 14.71 10.23 -17.16
C PHE A 60 14.48 11.39 -18.11
N LYS A 61 14.70 12.62 -17.63
CA LYS A 61 14.82 13.78 -18.52
C LYS A 61 15.96 13.57 -19.52
N GLU A 62 15.87 14.27 -20.64
CA GLU A 62 16.90 14.25 -21.67
C GLU A 62 18.30 14.54 -21.09
N ARG A 63 19.30 13.90 -21.69
CA ARG A 63 20.69 14.09 -21.27
C ARG A 63 21.18 15.44 -21.79
N PRO A 64 21.80 16.27 -20.94
CA PRO A 64 22.53 17.44 -21.41
C PRO A 64 23.61 17.03 -22.43
N ALA A 65 23.85 17.89 -23.43
CA ALA A 65 24.79 17.61 -24.53
C ALA A 65 26.18 17.16 -24.03
N TYR A 66 26.75 17.86 -23.04
CA TYR A 66 28.06 17.52 -22.46
C TYR A 66 28.12 16.09 -21.87
N VAL A 67 27.00 15.57 -21.36
CA VAL A 67 26.91 14.20 -20.83
C VAL A 67 26.90 13.21 -21.98
N VAL A 68 26.16 13.51 -23.05
CA VAL A 68 26.08 12.68 -24.27
C VAL A 68 27.45 12.57 -24.91
N GLU A 69 28.13 13.70 -25.13
CA GLU A 69 29.49 13.76 -25.70
C GLU A 69 30.49 12.95 -24.88
N LYS A 70 30.47 13.09 -23.56
CA LYS A 70 31.36 12.33 -22.67
C LYS A 70 31.08 10.83 -22.71
N ILE A 71 29.82 10.42 -22.81
CA ILE A 71 29.45 9.00 -22.98
C ILE A 71 29.94 8.48 -24.33
N ALA A 72 29.79 9.27 -25.40
CA ALA A 72 30.26 8.92 -26.74
C ALA A 72 31.79 8.74 -26.76
N ALA A 73 32.55 9.68 -26.22
CA ALA A 73 34.01 9.57 -26.11
C ALA A 73 34.47 8.31 -25.35
N LEU A 74 33.77 7.94 -24.27
CA LEU A 74 34.04 6.70 -23.54
C LEU A 74 33.69 5.43 -24.36
N ASN A 75 32.64 5.49 -25.19
CA ASN A 75 32.27 4.39 -26.07
C ASN A 75 33.31 4.18 -27.17
N GLU A 76 33.77 5.26 -27.81
CA GLU A 76 34.85 5.21 -28.81
C GLU A 76 36.12 4.60 -28.23
N LEU A 77 36.51 5.00 -27.02
CA LEU A 77 37.67 4.42 -26.34
C LEU A 77 37.48 2.92 -26.05
N ILE A 78 36.28 2.50 -25.63
CA ILE A 78 35.97 1.07 -25.40
C ILE A 78 36.06 0.27 -26.70
N TYR A 79 35.55 0.83 -27.80
CA TYR A 79 35.60 0.22 -29.12
C TYR A 79 37.04 0.06 -29.60
N PHE A 80 37.83 1.14 -29.55
CA PHE A 80 39.24 1.14 -29.91
C PHE A 80 40.03 0.06 -29.15
N LEU A 81 39.91 0.02 -27.82
CA LEU A 81 40.61 -0.98 -27.00
C LEU A 81 40.21 -2.42 -27.35
N GLU A 82 38.93 -2.66 -27.65
CA GLU A 82 38.45 -3.98 -28.07
C GLU A 82 38.95 -4.36 -29.47
N ASP A 83 39.03 -3.40 -30.39
CA ASP A 83 39.53 -3.62 -31.75
C ASP A 83 41.04 -3.93 -31.77
N SER A 84 41.85 -3.16 -31.04
CA SER A 84 43.28 -3.45 -30.86
C SER A 84 43.49 -4.84 -30.26
N ARG A 85 42.71 -5.19 -29.22
CA ARG A 85 42.76 -6.51 -28.58
C ARG A 85 42.39 -7.63 -29.56
N ARG A 86 41.34 -7.44 -30.38
CA ARG A 86 40.91 -8.41 -31.40
C ARG A 86 41.97 -8.63 -32.47
N THR A 87 42.65 -7.57 -32.89
CA THR A 87 43.73 -7.64 -33.89
C THR A 87 44.87 -8.55 -33.42
N LEU A 88 45.28 -8.43 -32.15
CA LEU A 88 46.28 -9.32 -31.55
C LEU A 88 45.76 -10.76 -31.37
N VAL A 89 44.51 -10.93 -30.91
CA VAL A 89 43.91 -12.26 -30.69
C VAL A 89 43.83 -13.09 -31.97
N LYS A 90 43.61 -12.46 -33.13
CA LYS A 90 43.53 -13.12 -34.44
C LYS A 90 44.86 -13.74 -34.91
N LYS A 91 46.00 -13.35 -34.35
CA LYS A 91 47.31 -13.94 -34.71
C LYS A 91 47.35 -15.42 -34.29
N LYS A 92 47.81 -16.30 -35.20
CA LYS A 92 47.86 -17.77 -34.96
C LYS A 92 48.85 -18.15 -33.86
N VAL A 93 50.04 -17.57 -33.90
CA VAL A 93 51.09 -17.69 -32.87
C VAL A 93 51.24 -16.32 -32.21
N LYS A 94 51.36 -16.29 -30.89
CA LYS A 94 51.47 -15.05 -30.10
C LYS A 94 52.72 -15.11 -29.24
N SER A 95 53.48 -14.03 -29.19
CA SER A 95 54.60 -13.91 -28.27
C SER A 95 54.09 -13.75 -26.82
N PRO A 96 54.92 -14.06 -25.80
CA PRO A 96 54.59 -13.77 -24.41
C PRO A 96 54.22 -12.29 -24.17
N GLU A 97 54.87 -11.37 -24.89
CA GLU A 97 54.59 -9.93 -24.83
C GLU A 97 53.19 -9.60 -25.37
N GLU A 98 52.80 -10.19 -26.50
CA GLU A 98 51.47 -9.99 -27.09
C GLU A 98 50.35 -10.57 -26.21
N ILE A 99 50.62 -11.67 -25.49
CA ILE A 99 49.69 -12.24 -24.52
C ILE A 99 49.50 -11.27 -23.34
N ALA A 100 50.59 -10.68 -22.85
CA ALA A 100 50.53 -9.67 -21.78
C ALA A 100 49.76 -8.41 -22.25
N GLU A 101 50.01 -7.93 -23.47
CA GLU A 101 49.32 -6.78 -24.06
C GLU A 101 47.81 -7.04 -24.22
N ILE A 102 47.41 -8.23 -24.67
CA ILE A 102 45.98 -8.61 -24.76
C ILE A 102 45.29 -8.50 -23.39
N GLU A 103 45.94 -8.96 -22.32
CA GLU A 103 45.38 -8.88 -20.97
C GLU A 103 45.37 -7.43 -20.46
N GLU A 104 46.40 -6.63 -20.75
CA GLU A 104 46.41 -5.20 -20.42
C GLU A 104 45.27 -4.45 -21.11
N LEU A 105 45.08 -4.65 -22.42
CA LEU A 105 44.00 -4.03 -23.21
C LEU A 105 42.63 -4.41 -22.64
N LYS A 106 42.44 -5.69 -22.27
CA LYS A 106 41.22 -6.16 -21.61
C LYS A 106 40.98 -5.46 -20.27
N ASN A 107 42.01 -5.36 -19.43
CA ASN A 107 41.91 -4.71 -18.12
C ASN A 107 41.62 -3.21 -18.24
N ARG A 108 42.29 -2.53 -19.19
CA ARG A 108 42.03 -1.12 -19.51
C ARG A 108 40.60 -0.93 -19.99
N ARG A 109 40.10 -1.79 -20.89
CA ARG A 109 38.71 -1.76 -21.36
C ARG A 109 37.72 -1.92 -20.21
N LEU A 110 37.94 -2.88 -19.31
CA LEU A 110 37.08 -3.08 -18.13
C LEU A 110 37.07 -1.85 -17.21
N SER A 111 38.23 -1.21 -17.01
CA SER A 111 38.34 0.04 -16.24
C SER A 111 37.53 1.17 -16.87
N ILE A 112 37.58 1.34 -18.21
CA ILE A 112 36.77 2.35 -18.90
C ILE A 112 35.27 2.04 -18.83
N ILE A 113 34.87 0.77 -18.98
CA ILE A 113 33.46 0.35 -18.80
C ILE A 113 32.96 0.70 -17.40
N ALA A 114 33.77 0.45 -16.37
CA ALA A 114 33.43 0.80 -14.98
C ALA A 114 33.31 2.33 -14.80
N LYS A 115 34.25 3.11 -15.34
CA LYS A 115 34.20 4.59 -15.34
C LYS A 115 32.93 5.10 -16.03
N ARG A 116 32.59 4.58 -17.22
CA ARG A 116 31.38 4.92 -17.97
C ARG A 116 30.12 4.61 -17.16
N LYS A 117 30.02 3.41 -16.59
CA LYS A 117 28.88 2.99 -15.74
C LYS A 117 28.71 3.93 -14.54
N LYS A 118 29.80 4.27 -13.84
CA LYS A 118 29.78 5.20 -12.71
C LYS A 118 29.33 6.60 -13.13
N TYR A 119 29.81 7.09 -14.26
CA TYR A 119 29.45 8.40 -14.80
C TYR A 119 27.97 8.48 -15.20
N ILE A 120 27.46 7.47 -15.90
CA ILE A 120 26.03 7.35 -16.26
C ILE A 120 25.17 7.32 -14.99
N SER A 121 25.47 6.44 -14.04
CA SER A 121 24.72 6.35 -12.78
C SER A 121 24.67 7.68 -12.00
N LYS A 122 25.80 8.39 -11.92
CA LYS A 122 25.88 9.71 -11.26
C LYS A 122 25.02 10.76 -11.96
N THR A 123 25.07 10.80 -13.30
CA THR A 123 24.37 11.83 -14.10
C THR A 123 22.90 11.51 -14.34
N ASP A 124 22.51 10.24 -14.37
CA ASP A 124 21.12 9.79 -14.48
C ASP A 124 20.34 10.13 -13.19
N ARG A 125 20.96 10.05 -12.00
CA ARG A 125 20.31 10.32 -10.70
C ARG A 125 19.66 11.70 -10.62
N ALA A 126 20.33 12.73 -11.14
CA ALA A 126 19.82 14.11 -11.12
C ALA A 126 18.65 14.36 -12.10
N ARG A 127 18.39 13.42 -13.00
CA ARG A 127 17.38 13.55 -14.07
C ARG A 127 16.19 12.60 -13.89
N GLN A 128 16.15 11.87 -12.77
CA GLN A 128 15.09 10.90 -12.49
C GLN A 128 13.76 11.62 -12.29
N ILE A 129 12.73 11.14 -12.99
CA ILE A 129 11.33 11.49 -12.78
C ILE A 129 10.64 10.23 -12.25
N PHE A 130 10.20 10.27 -10.99
CA PHE A 130 9.49 9.16 -10.37
C PHE A 130 8.01 9.19 -10.75
N CYS A 131 7.58 8.23 -11.54
CA CYS A 131 6.19 8.10 -11.98
C CYS A 131 5.52 6.97 -11.19
N HIS A 132 4.33 7.24 -10.66
CA HIS A 132 3.50 6.23 -10.02
C HIS A 132 2.02 6.55 -10.18
N PHE A 133 1.22 5.52 -10.37
CA PHE A 133 -0.24 5.65 -10.40
C PHE A 133 -0.92 4.35 -10.02
N LEU A 134 -2.09 4.47 -9.37
CA LEU A 134 -2.94 3.35 -9.00
C LEU A 134 -3.71 2.87 -10.22
N ILE A 135 -3.74 1.55 -10.45
CA ILE A 135 -4.34 0.99 -11.66
C ILE A 135 -5.84 1.27 -11.70
N HIS A 136 -6.58 1.02 -10.62
CA HIS A 136 -8.03 1.30 -10.58
C HIS A 136 -8.36 2.76 -10.88
N ARG A 137 -7.55 3.70 -10.38
CA ARG A 137 -7.76 5.12 -10.63
C ARG A 137 -7.49 5.47 -12.08
N ALA A 138 -6.39 4.97 -12.65
CA ALA A 138 -6.08 5.18 -14.07
C ALA A 138 -7.16 4.58 -14.99
N VAL A 139 -7.70 3.40 -14.67
CA VAL A 139 -8.81 2.81 -15.43
C VAL A 139 -10.06 3.69 -15.32
N ALA A 140 -10.42 4.14 -14.12
CA ALA A 140 -11.59 4.99 -13.94
C ALA A 140 -11.44 6.35 -14.66
N GLU A 141 -10.27 6.97 -14.62
CA GLU A 141 -9.97 8.23 -15.32
C GLU A 141 -10.06 8.08 -16.86
N LEU A 142 -9.76 6.90 -17.40
CA LEU A 142 -9.74 6.67 -18.85
C LEU A 142 -11.05 6.11 -19.42
N PHE A 143 -11.80 5.35 -18.63
CA PHE A 143 -12.93 4.55 -19.13
C PHE A 143 -14.27 4.90 -18.48
N LEU A 144 -14.31 5.71 -17.41
CA LEU A 144 -15.54 6.10 -16.74
C LEU A 144 -15.71 7.62 -16.76
N ASP A 145 -16.94 8.07 -16.99
CA ASP A 145 -17.28 9.49 -16.85
C ASP A 145 -17.24 9.89 -15.38
N LYS A 146 -16.52 10.96 -15.07
CA LYS A 146 -16.34 11.45 -13.70
C LYS A 146 -17.45 12.45 -13.35
N PRO A 147 -18.33 12.15 -12.37
CA PRO A 147 -19.26 13.13 -11.81
C PRO A 147 -18.52 14.29 -11.14
N ALA A 148 -19.14 15.48 -11.09
CA ALA A 148 -18.50 16.70 -10.58
C ALA A 148 -18.19 16.63 -9.07
N ASP A 149 -19.03 15.94 -8.31
CA ASP A 149 -18.96 15.74 -6.86
C ASP A 149 -18.13 14.52 -6.43
N ALA A 150 -17.79 13.65 -7.38
CA ALA A 150 -17.06 12.43 -7.09
C ALA A 150 -15.54 12.68 -6.97
N GLU A 151 -14.97 12.23 -5.85
CA GLU A 151 -13.55 12.38 -5.56
C GLU A 151 -12.79 11.04 -5.57
N LEU A 152 -13.48 9.93 -5.28
CA LEU A 152 -12.86 8.63 -5.04
C LEU A 152 -13.32 7.59 -6.05
N VAL A 153 -12.49 6.57 -6.27
CA VAL A 153 -12.83 5.41 -7.09
C VAL A 153 -12.97 4.20 -6.19
N ILE A 154 -14.10 3.50 -6.31
CA ILE A 154 -14.41 2.30 -5.54
C ILE A 154 -14.58 1.08 -6.44
N HIS A 155 -14.19 -0.09 -5.94
CA HIS A 155 -14.43 -1.39 -6.57
C HIS A 155 -15.77 -1.93 -6.10
N LYS A 156 -16.76 -2.15 -6.97
CA LYS A 156 -18.12 -2.59 -6.62
C LYS A 156 -18.11 -3.90 -5.82
N ASP A 157 -17.29 -4.87 -6.22
CA ASP A 157 -17.15 -6.19 -5.60
C ASP A 157 -16.31 -6.25 -4.30
N PHE A 158 -15.77 -5.13 -3.84
CA PHE A 158 -14.85 -5.03 -2.68
C PHE A 158 -13.46 -5.68 -2.90
N ASN A 159 -13.19 -6.24 -4.08
CA ASN A 159 -11.89 -6.81 -4.42
C ASN A 159 -11.00 -5.74 -5.07
N LYS A 160 -9.99 -5.28 -4.32
CA LYS A 160 -9.06 -4.23 -4.73
C LYS A 160 -8.18 -4.62 -5.93
N GLU A 161 -8.08 -5.91 -6.25
CA GLU A 161 -7.30 -6.40 -7.38
C GLU A 161 -8.12 -6.46 -8.68
N ASN A 162 -9.45 -6.50 -8.60
CA ASN A 162 -10.34 -6.54 -9.76
C ASN A 162 -10.53 -5.14 -10.37
N ASN A 163 -9.53 -4.68 -11.14
CA ASN A 163 -9.50 -3.34 -11.73
C ASN A 163 -10.23 -3.24 -13.08
N HIS A 164 -11.21 -4.10 -13.35
CA HIS A 164 -12.00 -3.98 -14.57
C HIS A 164 -12.85 -2.72 -14.52
N ALA A 165 -12.92 -1.95 -15.60
CA ALA A 165 -13.70 -0.72 -15.67
C ALA A 165 -15.17 -0.94 -15.26
N SER A 166 -15.76 -2.09 -15.62
CA SER A 166 -17.13 -2.46 -15.23
C SER A 166 -17.30 -2.65 -13.71
N ASN A 167 -16.24 -3.06 -13.01
CA ASN A 167 -16.21 -3.23 -11.55
C ASN A 167 -15.87 -1.92 -10.82
N LEU A 168 -15.44 -0.87 -11.52
CA LEU A 168 -15.07 0.40 -10.92
C LEU A 168 -16.22 1.41 -11.00
N GLN A 169 -16.23 2.35 -10.07
CA GLN A 169 -17.20 3.44 -10.01
C GLN A 169 -16.60 4.66 -9.29
N TRP A 170 -16.89 5.85 -9.81
CA TRP A 170 -16.66 7.10 -9.12
C TRP A 170 -17.69 7.29 -8.00
N ALA A 171 -17.23 7.70 -6.82
CA ALA A 171 -18.06 7.89 -5.64
C ALA A 171 -17.63 9.12 -4.84
N THR A 172 -18.59 9.70 -4.11
CA THR A 172 -18.30 10.70 -3.10
C THR A 172 -17.69 10.05 -1.85
N LYS A 173 -17.11 10.85 -0.95
CA LYS A 173 -16.59 10.35 0.34
C LYS A 173 -17.68 9.69 1.18
N GLU A 174 -18.89 10.24 1.14
CA GLU A 174 -20.05 9.76 1.90
C GLU A 174 -20.53 8.40 1.38
N GLU A 175 -20.65 8.24 0.06
CA GLU A 175 -21.02 6.97 -0.57
C GLU A 175 -19.98 5.88 -0.31
N ALA A 176 -18.70 6.22 -0.46
CA ALA A 176 -17.60 5.29 -0.18
C ALA A 176 -17.62 4.83 1.29
N PHE A 177 -17.96 5.73 2.22
CA PHE A 177 -18.08 5.40 3.64
C PHE A 177 -19.33 4.56 3.95
N ALA A 178 -20.50 4.98 3.47
CA ALA A 178 -21.76 4.25 3.67
C ALA A 178 -21.67 2.81 3.16
N ARG A 179 -20.94 2.60 2.07
CA ARG A 179 -20.68 1.29 1.49
C ARG A 179 -19.97 0.32 2.43
N PHE A 180 -19.18 0.78 3.41
CA PHE A 180 -18.52 -0.13 4.37
C PHE A 180 -19.51 -1.02 5.13
N ALA A 181 -20.73 -0.54 5.38
CA ALA A 181 -21.79 -1.33 6.02
C ALA A 181 -22.18 -2.59 5.22
N HIS A 182 -21.99 -2.56 3.89
CA HIS A 182 -22.33 -3.64 2.97
C HIS A 182 -21.14 -4.55 2.64
N HIS A 183 -19.95 -4.28 3.19
CA HIS A 183 -18.77 -5.09 2.93
C HIS A 183 -18.99 -6.54 3.42
N PRO A 184 -18.65 -7.57 2.62
CA PRO A 184 -18.95 -8.98 2.91
C PRO A 184 -18.51 -9.44 4.31
N HIS A 185 -17.36 -8.97 4.77
CA HIS A 185 -16.86 -9.21 6.14
C HIS A 185 -17.84 -8.77 7.25
N TYR A 186 -18.53 -7.63 7.08
CA TYR A 186 -19.50 -7.13 8.06
C TYR A 186 -20.86 -7.80 7.92
N LYS A 187 -21.26 -8.22 6.71
CA LYS A 187 -22.48 -9.03 6.51
C LYS A 187 -22.38 -10.39 7.21
N LYS A 188 -21.28 -11.13 6.99
CA LYS A 188 -21.02 -12.40 7.70
C LYS A 188 -21.02 -12.23 9.22
N ARG A 189 -20.61 -11.07 9.72
CA ARG A 189 -20.65 -10.78 11.16
C ARG A 189 -22.09 -10.68 11.69
N ARG A 190 -23.00 -10.06 10.93
CA ARG A 190 -24.42 -9.94 11.28
C ARG A 190 -25.16 -11.26 11.10
N GLU A 191 -24.97 -11.93 9.96
CA GLU A 191 -25.60 -13.24 9.67
C GLU A 191 -25.21 -14.31 10.71
N ASN A 192 -23.94 -14.37 11.14
CA ASN A 192 -23.52 -15.27 12.21
C ASN A 192 -24.10 -14.91 13.60
N ASP A 193 -24.51 -13.65 13.81
CA ASP A 193 -25.20 -13.25 15.04
C ASP A 193 -26.69 -13.67 15.00
N ASP A 194 -27.25 -13.88 13.80
CA ASP A 194 -28.67 -14.22 13.58
C ASP A 194 -28.94 -15.75 13.54
N ASP A 195 -28.00 -16.56 13.05
CA ASP A 195 -28.18 -18.02 12.80
C ASP A 195 -28.39 -18.88 14.06
N PHE A 196 -28.03 -18.38 15.25
CA PHE A 196 -28.28 -19.07 16.53
C PHE A 196 -29.24 -18.31 17.45
N GLY A 197 -29.79 -17.16 17.02
CA GLY A 197 -30.69 -16.33 17.83
C GLY A 197 -30.11 -15.88 19.18
N GLN A 198 -28.79 -16.02 19.38
CA GLN A 198 -28.12 -15.63 20.61
C GLN A 198 -27.61 -14.20 20.43
N GLU A 199 -28.30 -13.24 21.05
CA GLU A 199 -27.66 -11.96 21.36
C GLU A 199 -26.33 -12.27 22.02
N ARG A 200 -25.20 -11.86 21.41
CA ARG A 200 -23.93 -11.93 22.11
C ARG A 200 -24.12 -11.17 23.42
N LYS A 201 -24.01 -11.86 24.55
CA LYS A 201 -23.75 -11.19 25.82
C LYS A 201 -22.57 -10.27 25.54
N ARG A 202 -22.83 -8.96 25.57
CA ARG A 202 -21.75 -7.99 25.63
C ARG A 202 -21.00 -8.37 26.89
N TYR A 203 -19.91 -9.11 26.75
CA TYR A 203 -18.90 -9.17 27.78
C TYR A 203 -18.35 -7.75 27.81
N GLY A 204 -19.03 -6.88 28.56
CA GLY A 204 -18.43 -5.63 28.97
C GLY A 204 -17.09 -6.03 29.58
N ASN A 205 -16.04 -5.27 29.30
CA ASN A 205 -14.75 -5.42 29.95
C ASN A 205 -14.82 -5.05 31.46
N GLU A 206 -15.99 -5.23 32.06
CA GLU A 206 -16.36 -4.91 33.41
C GLU A 206 -15.92 -6.07 34.28
N LYS A 207 -14.81 -5.87 34.99
CA LYS A 207 -14.27 -6.82 35.98
C LYS A 207 -15.24 -7.16 37.11
N LEU A 208 -16.38 -6.46 37.22
CA LEU A 208 -17.37 -6.61 38.28
C LEU A 208 -18.71 -7.08 37.70
N SER A 209 -19.26 -8.14 38.25
CA SER A 209 -20.64 -8.58 38.01
C SER A 209 -21.63 -7.82 38.89
N VAL A 210 -22.92 -7.90 38.57
CA VAL A 210 -24.01 -7.36 39.41
C VAL A 210 -23.93 -7.92 40.85
N GLU A 211 -23.60 -9.21 40.99
CA GLU A 211 -23.43 -9.89 42.27
C GLU A 211 -22.25 -9.32 43.06
N ASN A 212 -21.10 -9.09 42.40
CA ASN A 212 -19.93 -8.46 43.02
C ASN A 212 -20.26 -7.05 43.52
N VAL A 213 -21.03 -6.27 42.74
CA VAL A 213 -21.45 -4.92 43.12
C VAL A 213 -22.40 -4.94 44.32
N LEU A 214 -23.33 -5.89 44.39
CA LEU A 214 -24.21 -6.07 45.55
C LEU A 214 -23.40 -6.41 46.81
N TYR A 215 -22.44 -7.34 46.69
CA TYR A 215 -21.54 -7.70 47.78
C TYR A 215 -20.70 -6.51 48.26
N ILE A 216 -20.12 -5.74 47.33
CA ILE A 216 -19.36 -4.52 47.64
C ILE A 216 -20.24 -3.53 48.41
N LYS A 217 -21.46 -3.24 47.92
CA LYS A 217 -22.38 -2.33 48.61
C LYS A 217 -22.74 -2.82 50.01
N GLU A 218 -23.02 -4.11 50.18
CA GLU A 218 -23.32 -4.68 51.49
C GLU A 218 -22.13 -4.58 52.46
N LYS A 219 -20.94 -4.96 52.02
CA LYS A 219 -19.74 -4.94 52.86
C LYS A 219 -19.30 -3.52 53.24
N LEU A 220 -19.52 -2.53 52.37
CA LEU A 220 -19.35 -1.12 52.71
C LEU A 220 -20.27 -0.69 53.86
N THR A 221 -21.50 -1.22 53.94
CA THR A 221 -22.38 -0.95 55.10
C THR A 221 -21.95 -1.65 56.38
N GLN A 222 -21.16 -2.74 56.25
CA GLN A 222 -20.58 -3.47 57.38
C GLN A 222 -19.22 -2.90 57.84
N GLY A 223 -18.82 -1.73 57.31
CA GLY A 223 -17.62 -1.02 57.75
C GLY A 223 -16.32 -1.42 57.05
N LYS A 224 -16.37 -2.23 55.97
CA LYS A 224 -15.18 -2.59 55.19
C LYS A 224 -14.62 -1.37 54.44
N THR A 225 -13.29 -1.28 54.37
CA THR A 225 -12.61 -0.15 53.70
C THR A 225 -12.64 -0.29 52.17
N LEU A 226 -12.56 0.84 51.47
CA LEU A 226 -12.53 0.87 49.99
C LEU A 226 -11.36 0.06 49.43
N ARG A 227 -10.19 0.17 50.08
CA ARG A 227 -8.94 -0.49 49.69
C ARG A 227 -9.01 -2.01 49.84
N GLU A 228 -9.63 -2.51 50.91
CA GLU A 228 -9.83 -3.95 51.10
C GLU A 228 -10.68 -4.56 49.97
N LEU A 229 -11.80 -3.90 49.64
CA LEU A 229 -12.70 -4.37 48.58
C LEU A 229 -12.07 -4.22 47.20
N ALA A 230 -11.34 -3.14 46.95
CA ALA A 230 -10.63 -2.92 45.70
C ALA A 230 -9.57 -4.00 45.44
N HIS A 231 -8.79 -4.36 46.47
CA HIS A 231 -7.81 -5.43 46.40
C HIS A 231 -8.47 -6.80 46.14
N GLN A 232 -9.57 -7.10 46.84
CA GLN A 232 -10.32 -8.36 46.69
C GLN A 232 -10.83 -8.56 45.26
N PHE A 233 -11.36 -7.51 44.63
CA PHE A 233 -11.93 -7.58 43.27
C PHE A 233 -10.95 -7.15 42.16
N LYS A 234 -9.69 -6.84 42.50
CA LYS A 234 -8.64 -6.39 41.57
C LYS A 234 -9.08 -5.20 40.70
N VAL A 235 -9.73 -4.23 41.34
CA VAL A 235 -10.18 -2.95 40.77
C VAL A 235 -9.53 -1.79 41.53
N SER A 236 -9.64 -0.55 41.02
CA SER A 236 -9.11 0.61 41.74
C SER A 236 -10.01 1.01 42.91
N ASP A 237 -9.42 1.59 43.96
CA ASP A 237 -10.15 2.18 45.10
C ASP A 237 -11.22 3.18 44.63
N MET A 238 -10.89 3.92 43.58
CA MET A 238 -11.79 4.88 42.93
C MET A 238 -13.01 4.20 42.29
N GLN A 239 -12.85 3.00 41.72
CA GLN A 239 -13.95 2.23 41.17
C GLN A 239 -14.93 1.77 42.27
N ILE A 240 -14.43 1.37 43.44
CA ILE A 240 -15.26 1.06 44.62
C ILE A 240 -15.92 2.32 45.17
N HIS A 241 -15.20 3.45 45.23
CA HIS A 241 -15.75 4.74 45.63
C HIS A 241 -16.94 5.17 44.76
N ARG A 242 -16.82 5.06 43.43
CA ARG A 242 -17.91 5.39 42.48
C ARG A 242 -19.12 4.46 42.60
N ILE A 243 -18.92 3.21 43.02
CA ILE A 243 -20.00 2.27 43.34
C ILE A 243 -20.70 2.69 44.65
N LYS A 244 -19.92 3.16 45.64
CA LYS A 244 -20.43 3.66 46.92
C LYS A 244 -21.25 4.95 46.74
N THR A 245 -20.76 5.90 45.94
CA THR A 245 -21.46 7.17 45.66
C THR A 245 -22.62 7.01 44.68
N GLY A 246 -22.70 5.87 43.97
CA GLY A 246 -23.75 5.60 42.99
C GLY A 246 -23.56 6.30 41.64
N GLU A 247 -22.36 6.83 41.37
CA GLU A 247 -21.95 7.32 40.05
C GLU A 247 -21.91 6.19 39.02
N ASN A 248 -21.36 5.03 39.43
CA ASN A 248 -21.37 3.80 38.65
C ASN A 248 -22.35 2.79 39.26
N TRP A 249 -22.98 1.95 38.42
CA TRP A 249 -23.92 0.89 38.85
C TRP A 249 -25.14 1.39 39.65
N LYS A 250 -25.63 2.61 39.36
CA LYS A 250 -26.81 3.22 40.00
C LYS A 250 -28.08 2.35 39.94
N LYS A 251 -28.22 1.55 38.87
CA LYS A 251 -29.38 0.67 38.65
C LYS A 251 -29.41 -0.54 39.59
N VAL A 252 -28.28 -0.92 40.19
CA VAL A 252 -28.17 -2.08 41.09
C VAL A 252 -28.51 -1.64 42.52
N LYS A 253 -29.71 -1.96 42.99
CA LYS A 253 -30.18 -1.59 44.34
C LYS A 253 -29.93 -2.71 45.35
N THR A 254 -29.58 -2.36 46.59
CA THR A 254 -29.43 -3.33 47.67
C THR A 254 -30.79 -3.83 48.18
N LEU A 255 -30.81 -5.00 48.82
CA LEU A 255 -32.04 -5.54 49.44
C LEU A 255 -32.63 -4.59 50.50
N LYS A 256 -31.80 -3.82 51.19
CA LYS A 256 -32.23 -2.79 52.15
C LYS A 256 -32.92 -1.62 51.44
N GLU A 257 -32.36 -1.14 50.33
CA GLU A 257 -32.95 -0.08 49.50
C GLU A 257 -34.30 -0.51 48.91
N ILE A 258 -34.38 -1.74 48.37
CA ILE A 258 -35.63 -2.29 47.81
C ILE A 258 -36.71 -2.44 48.89
N LYS A 259 -36.35 -2.93 50.08
CA LYS A 259 -37.28 -3.04 51.22
C LYS A 259 -37.75 -1.66 51.73
N ASN A 260 -36.88 -0.66 51.73
CA ASN A 260 -37.22 0.70 52.13
C ASN A 260 -38.12 1.40 51.09
N GLU A 261 -37.92 1.16 49.79
CA GLU A 261 -38.79 1.67 48.73
C GLU A 261 -40.19 1.03 48.78
N LYS A 262 -40.28 -0.27 49.09
CA LYS A 262 -41.56 -0.96 49.29
C LYS A 262 -42.31 -0.54 50.56
N LYS A 263 -41.62 0.03 51.56
CA LYS A 263 -42.23 0.61 52.77
C LYS A 263 -42.70 2.07 52.59
N LYS A 264 -42.22 2.74 51.53
CA LYS A 264 -42.59 4.12 51.18
C LYS A 264 -43.70 4.21 50.12
N LYS A 265 -44.09 3.08 49.54
CA LYS A 265 -45.30 2.92 48.73
C LYS A 265 -46.40 2.31 49.61
#